data_AF-A0A016TIL1-F1
#
_entry.id   AF-A0A016TIL1-F1
#
_cell.length_a   1.000
_cell.length_b   1.000
_cell.length_c   1.000
_cell.angle_alpha   90.00
_cell.angle_beta   90.00
_cell.angle_gamma   90.00
#
_symmetry.space_group_name_H-M   'P 1'
#
loop_
_entity.id
_entity.type
_entity.pdbx_description
1 polymer ?
#
loop_
_entity_poly.entity_id
_entity_poly.type
_entity_poly.pdbx_seq_one_letter_code
_entity_poly.pdbx_strand_id
1 'polypeptide(L)'
;MQPTRFLCNLSSAPRSSSSNGLPIPRLPTAPSRVDRLIVDFFREHARITTLLSKMEQLRGAPLPSPVHQALKELLEAVTVLQHCRHHERTAILQQLRGETVRYDEEKETASLTQALIAVRRAACRARAVNWCSLVWTLGPEDVVQKSQVERLVASDFSVGPPPIRPRPLKN
;
A
#
# COMPACT_ATOMS: atom_id res chain seq x y z
N MET A 1 -21.48 4.24 -50.49
CA MET A 1 -20.55 3.14 -50.15
C MET A 1 -19.81 3.47 -48.86
N GLN A 2 -20.25 2.84 -47.79
CA GLN A 2 -19.59 2.50 -46.52
C GLN A 2 -20.41 1.29 -45.98
N PRO A 3 -19.94 0.41 -45.07
CA PRO A 3 -18.87 0.62 -44.09
C PRO A 3 -18.00 -0.63 -43.75
N THR A 4 -17.09 -0.45 -42.77
CA THR A 4 -16.67 -1.39 -41.70
C THR A 4 -15.59 -2.48 -41.85
N ARG A 5 -14.75 -2.51 -40.79
CA ARG A 5 -14.01 -3.61 -40.10
C ARG A 5 -12.57 -3.92 -40.60
N PHE A 6 -11.54 -3.61 -39.80
CA PHE A 6 -10.97 -4.39 -38.67
C PHE A 6 -10.56 -5.82 -39.06
N LEU A 7 -9.25 -6.10 -39.05
CA LEU A 7 -8.55 -7.36 -38.72
C LEU A 7 -7.05 -6.99 -38.53
N CYS A 8 -6.42 -7.10 -37.35
CA CYS A 8 -5.88 -8.32 -36.69
C CYS A 8 -4.82 -9.03 -37.57
N ASN A 9 -3.63 -9.47 -37.15
CA ASN A 9 -3.02 -9.81 -35.86
C ASN A 9 -1.52 -10.15 -36.10
N LEU A 10 -0.66 -9.96 -35.08
CA LEU A 10 0.41 -10.88 -34.60
C LEU A 10 1.26 -10.07 -33.62
N SER A 11 1.65 -10.46 -32.41
CA SER A 11 1.60 -11.66 -31.55
C SER A 11 2.42 -11.18 -30.31
N SER A 12 2.21 -11.49 -29.04
CA SER A 12 1.72 -12.69 -28.36
C SER A 12 1.79 -12.35 -26.86
N ALA A 13 0.69 -12.45 -26.12
CA ALA A 13 0.71 -12.60 -24.65
C ALA A 13 1.21 -14.03 -24.32
N PRO A 14 1.77 -14.35 -23.12
CA PRO A 14 1.02 -14.24 -21.85
C PRO A 14 1.86 -14.04 -20.56
N ARG A 15 1.21 -13.58 -19.49
CA ARG A 15 1.19 -14.27 -18.17
C ARG A 15 0.34 -13.47 -17.19
N SER A 16 -0.71 -14.12 -16.72
CA SER A 16 -1.52 -13.73 -15.57
C SER A 16 -0.63 -13.60 -14.34
N SER A 17 -0.22 -12.37 -14.02
CA SER A 17 0.26 -12.05 -12.68
C SER A 17 -0.96 -11.60 -11.90
N SER A 18 -1.31 -12.36 -10.87
CA SER A 18 -2.31 -12.05 -9.85
C SER A 18 -1.92 -10.79 -9.06
N SER A 19 -1.82 -9.66 -9.75
CA SER A 19 -1.71 -8.34 -9.14
C SER A 19 -3.11 -7.76 -9.26
N ASN A 20 -3.79 -7.67 -8.12
CA ASN A 20 -4.97 -6.81 -7.99
C ASN A 20 -4.66 -5.49 -8.72
N GLY A 21 -5.55 -5.06 -9.61
CA GLY A 21 -5.29 -4.23 -10.81
C GLY A 21 -4.72 -2.81 -10.65
N LEU A 22 -3.97 -2.53 -9.59
CA LEU A 22 -3.25 -1.27 -9.40
C LEU A 22 -1.99 -1.24 -10.27
N PRO A 23 -1.84 -0.26 -11.17
CA PRO A 23 -0.60 -0.09 -11.93
C PRO A 23 0.54 0.31 -10.98
N ILE A 24 1.61 -0.47 -10.93
CA ILE A 24 2.80 -0.14 -10.14
C ILE A 24 3.50 1.06 -10.81
N PRO A 25 3.76 2.17 -10.08
CA PRO A 25 4.47 3.31 -10.64
C PRO A 25 5.87 2.93 -11.15
N ARG A 26 6.25 3.46 -12.31
CA ARG A 26 7.62 3.30 -12.83
C ARG A 26 8.57 4.24 -12.12
N LEU A 27 9.74 3.72 -11.74
CA LEU A 27 10.80 4.54 -11.17
C LEU A 27 11.38 5.50 -12.22
N PRO A 28 11.72 6.75 -11.85
CA PRO A 28 12.46 7.64 -12.72
C PRO A 28 13.92 7.17 -12.91
N THR A 29 14.62 7.73 -13.90
CA THR A 29 16.02 7.38 -14.27
C THR A 29 16.99 7.41 -13.09
N ALA A 30 16.83 8.37 -12.17
CA ALA A 30 17.56 8.48 -10.92
C ALA A 30 16.56 8.53 -9.75
N PRO A 31 16.20 7.37 -9.16
CA PRO A 31 15.20 7.30 -8.11
C PRO A 31 15.78 7.58 -6.73
N SER A 32 15.11 8.45 -5.98
CA SER A 32 15.39 8.72 -4.57
C SER A 32 14.91 7.57 -3.67
N ARG A 33 15.23 7.65 -2.37
CA ARG A 33 14.69 6.72 -1.36
C ARG A 33 13.16 6.80 -1.27
N VAL A 34 12.59 7.99 -1.43
CA VAL A 34 11.13 8.19 -1.43
C VAL A 34 10.50 7.53 -2.67
N ASP A 35 11.13 7.67 -3.84
CA ASP A 35 10.63 7.04 -5.08
C ASP A 35 10.55 5.50 -4.93
N ARG A 36 11.59 4.90 -4.33
CA ARG A 36 11.63 3.45 -4.05
C ARG A 36 10.59 3.05 -3.01
N LEU A 37 10.47 3.82 -1.92
CA LEU A 37 9.49 3.60 -0.86
C LEU A 37 8.05 3.57 -1.40
N ILE A 38 7.70 4.51 -2.29
CA ILE A 38 6.37 4.57 -2.92
C ILE A 38 6.10 3.27 -3.68
N VAL A 39 7.03 2.84 -4.55
CA VAL A 39 6.88 1.61 -5.34
C VAL A 39 6.76 0.38 -4.44
N ASP A 40 7.54 0.31 -3.37
CA ASP A 40 7.48 -0.80 -2.43
C ASP A 40 6.13 -0.86 -1.71
N PHE A 41 5.54 0.28 -1.32
CA PHE A 41 4.19 0.32 -0.77
C PHE A 41 3.11 -0.14 -1.76
N PHE A 42 3.19 0.24 -3.05
CA PHE A 42 2.22 -0.24 -4.05
C PHE A 42 2.32 -1.75 -4.26
N ARG A 43 3.54 -2.30 -4.30
CA ARG A 43 3.76 -3.75 -4.37
C ARG A 43 3.23 -4.45 -3.14
N GLU A 44 3.50 -3.91 -1.96
CA GLU A 44 3.08 -4.49 -0.70
C GLU A 44 1.56 -4.44 -0.54
N HIS A 45 0.91 -3.36 -0.98
CA HIS A 45 -0.54 -3.27 -1.03
C HIS A 45 -1.13 -4.41 -1.89
N ALA A 46 -0.61 -4.64 -3.09
CA ALA A 46 -1.09 -5.74 -3.95
C ALA A 46 -0.94 -7.12 -3.29
N ARG A 47 0.18 -7.35 -2.58
CA ARG A 47 0.42 -8.59 -1.82
C ARG A 47 -0.54 -8.73 -0.65
N ILE A 48 -0.72 -7.68 0.14
CA ILE A 48 -1.64 -7.67 1.29
C ILE A 48 -3.07 -7.91 0.80
N THR A 49 -3.55 -7.20 -0.23
CA THR A 49 -4.90 -7.42 -0.78
C THR A 49 -5.12 -8.87 -1.19
N THR A 50 -4.12 -9.48 -1.83
CA THR A 50 -4.17 -10.92 -2.19
C THR A 50 -4.21 -11.81 -0.95
N LEU A 51 -3.41 -11.50 0.08
CA LEU A 51 -3.37 -12.25 1.32
C LEU A 51 -4.71 -12.17 2.06
N LEU A 52 -5.30 -10.98 2.18
CA LEU A 52 -6.61 -10.80 2.83
C LEU A 52 -7.70 -11.59 2.11
N SER A 53 -7.72 -11.57 0.77
CA SER A 53 -8.66 -12.37 -0.02
C SER A 53 -8.49 -13.87 0.25
N LYS A 54 -7.25 -14.37 0.33
CA LYS A 54 -6.99 -15.77 0.70
C LYS A 54 -7.42 -16.09 2.13
N MET A 55 -7.22 -15.18 3.07
CA MET A 55 -7.68 -15.34 4.46
C MET A 55 -9.20 -15.43 4.55
N GLU A 56 -9.93 -14.60 3.80
CA GLU A 56 -11.40 -14.66 3.72
C GLU A 56 -11.88 -15.98 3.11
N GLN A 57 -11.23 -16.46 2.05
CA GLN A 57 -11.51 -17.78 1.47
C GLN A 57 -11.30 -18.92 2.47
N LEU A 58 -10.16 -18.92 3.18
CA LEU A 58 -9.86 -19.94 4.19
C LEU A 58 -10.85 -19.93 5.37
N ARG A 59 -11.33 -18.74 5.75
CA ARG A 59 -12.32 -18.56 6.83
C ARG A 59 -13.75 -18.87 6.39
N GLY A 60 -14.04 -18.84 5.09
CA GLY A 60 -15.42 -18.89 4.57
C GLY A 60 -16.27 -17.67 4.95
N ALA A 61 -15.64 -16.56 5.37
CA ALA A 61 -16.32 -15.36 5.85
C ALA A 61 -15.46 -14.11 5.63
N PRO A 62 -16.07 -12.94 5.38
CA PRO A 62 -15.33 -11.69 5.19
C PRO A 62 -14.56 -11.28 6.45
N LEU A 63 -13.48 -10.52 6.25
CA LEU A 63 -12.76 -9.86 7.34
C LEU A 63 -13.55 -8.62 7.80
N PRO A 64 -13.34 -8.17 9.06
CA PRO A 64 -13.99 -6.96 9.55
C PRO A 64 -13.69 -5.73 8.67
N SER A 65 -14.69 -4.88 8.45
CA SER A 65 -14.57 -3.65 7.66
C SER A 65 -13.33 -2.79 7.98
N PRO A 66 -12.92 -2.60 9.26
CA PRO A 66 -11.72 -1.82 9.59
C PRO A 66 -10.43 -2.31 8.91
N VAL A 67 -10.34 -3.60 8.57
CA VAL A 67 -9.18 -4.16 7.85
C VAL A 67 -9.06 -3.57 6.45
N HIS A 68 -10.15 -3.64 5.69
CA HIS A 68 -10.22 -3.13 4.32
C HIS A 68 -10.09 -1.61 4.30
N GLN A 69 -10.69 -0.93 5.28
CA GLN A 69 -10.63 0.51 5.43
C GLN A 69 -9.20 1.01 5.71
N ALA A 70 -8.47 0.38 6.65
CA ALA A 70 -7.09 0.77 6.94
C ALA A 70 -6.14 0.49 5.75
N LEU A 71 -6.38 -0.58 4.98
CA LEU A 71 -5.60 -0.85 3.76
C LEU A 71 -5.86 0.20 2.66
N LYS A 72 -7.11 0.65 2.54
CA LYS A 72 -7.50 1.75 1.63
C LYS A 72 -6.86 3.07 2.04
N GLU A 73 -6.92 3.44 3.32
CA GLU A 73 -6.29 4.65 3.86
C GLU A 73 -4.77 4.66 3.63
N LEU A 74 -4.10 3.51 3.77
CA LEU A 74 -2.68 3.39 3.43
C LEU A 74 -2.44 3.68 1.94
N LEU A 75 -3.26 3.13 1.05
CA LEU A 75 -3.13 3.39 -0.39
C LEU A 75 -3.34 4.87 -0.71
N GLU A 76 -4.34 5.51 -0.11
CA GLU A 76 -4.63 6.93 -0.27
C GLU A 76 -3.44 7.78 0.20
N ALA A 77 -2.90 7.51 1.39
CA ALA A 77 -1.74 8.24 1.91
C ALA A 77 -0.49 8.08 1.02
N VAL A 78 -0.24 6.86 0.50
CA VAL A 78 0.88 6.59 -0.41
C VAL A 78 0.67 7.28 -1.76
N THR A 79 -0.57 7.35 -2.24
CA THR A 79 -0.93 8.06 -3.47
C THR A 79 -0.69 9.57 -3.33
N VAL A 80 -1.07 10.16 -2.19
CA VAL A 80 -0.74 11.56 -1.88
C VAL A 80 0.78 11.78 -1.85
N LEU A 81 1.54 10.88 -1.19
CA LEU A 81 3.01 10.95 -1.19
C LEU A 81 3.59 10.89 -2.61
N GLN A 82 3.05 10.03 -3.47
CA GLN A 82 3.43 9.94 -4.86
C GLN A 82 3.19 11.26 -5.61
N HIS A 83 2.02 11.89 -5.40
CA HIS A 83 1.70 13.17 -6.02
C HIS A 83 2.64 14.28 -5.54
N CYS A 84 2.87 14.42 -4.23
CA CYS A 84 3.81 15.39 -3.67
C CYS A 84 5.22 15.21 -4.24
N ARG A 85 5.70 13.96 -4.31
CA ARG A 85 7.03 13.65 -4.85
C ARG A 85 7.14 13.92 -6.35
N HIS A 86 6.09 13.63 -7.10
CA HIS A 86 6.04 13.94 -8.53
C HIS A 86 6.03 15.44 -8.79
N HIS A 87 5.27 16.19 -7.99
CA HIS A 87 5.20 17.65 -8.05
C HIS A 87 6.56 18.28 -7.76
N GLU A 88 7.20 17.93 -6.64
CA GLU A 88 8.53 18.42 -6.27
C GLU A 88 9.55 18.16 -7.40
N ARG A 89 9.59 16.92 -7.91
CA ARG A 89 10.49 16.57 -9.01
C ARG A 89 10.25 17.43 -10.25
N THR A 90 8.98 17.68 -10.58
CA THR A 90 8.61 18.48 -11.76
C THR A 90 9.04 19.92 -11.57
N ALA A 91 8.77 20.52 -10.41
CA ALA A 91 9.19 21.87 -10.07
C ALA A 91 10.72 22.05 -10.17
N ILE A 92 11.50 21.08 -9.65
CA ILE A 92 12.97 21.08 -9.78
C ILE A 92 13.40 21.05 -11.25
N LEU A 93 12.81 20.17 -12.06
CA LEU A 93 13.17 20.06 -13.49
C LEU A 93 12.81 21.32 -14.28
N GLN A 94 11.69 21.96 -13.98
CA GLN A 94 11.29 23.23 -14.61
C GLN A 94 12.26 24.35 -14.26
N GLN A 95 12.66 24.46 -12.98
CA GLN A 95 13.67 25.44 -12.56
C GLN A 95 15.02 25.19 -13.26
N LEU A 96 15.46 23.94 -13.38
CA LEU A 96 16.70 23.59 -14.09
C LEU A 96 16.67 23.89 -15.59
N ARG A 97 15.48 23.97 -16.19
CA ARG A 97 15.28 24.39 -17.60
C ARG A 97 15.22 25.90 -17.79
N GLY A 98 15.26 26.68 -16.70
CA GLY A 98 15.12 28.14 -16.76
C GLY A 98 13.69 28.62 -16.98
N GLU A 99 12.68 27.79 -16.70
CA GLU A 99 11.28 28.21 -16.70
C GLU A 99 11.04 29.23 -15.56
N THR A 100 10.05 30.11 -15.71
CA THR A 100 9.72 31.16 -14.73
C THR A 100 9.21 30.64 -13.38
N VAL A 101 8.96 29.33 -13.25
CA VAL A 101 8.55 28.69 -12.00
C VAL A 101 9.72 28.65 -11.02
N ARG A 102 9.57 29.35 -9.87
CA ARG A 102 10.51 29.22 -8.76
C ARG A 102 10.18 27.99 -7.93
N TYR A 103 11.17 27.13 -7.72
CA TYR A 103 11.11 26.05 -6.75
C TYR A 103 11.11 26.65 -5.33
N ASP A 104 10.09 26.31 -4.55
CA ASP A 104 9.96 26.70 -3.15
C ASP A 104 10.33 25.51 -2.27
N GLU A 105 11.60 25.44 -1.86
CA GLU A 105 12.15 24.32 -1.12
C GLU A 105 11.43 24.08 0.21
N GLU A 106 11.06 25.15 0.93
CA GLU A 106 10.40 25.05 2.23
C GLU A 106 9.00 24.45 2.08
N LYS A 107 8.22 24.95 1.11
CA LYS A 107 6.88 24.44 0.82
C LYS A 107 6.88 23.00 0.34
N GLU A 108 7.77 22.64 -0.58
CA GLU A 108 7.86 21.27 -1.09
C GLU A 108 8.31 20.29 0.00
N THR A 109 9.30 20.69 0.81
CA THR A 109 9.77 19.90 1.96
C THR A 109 8.68 19.69 3.00
N ALA A 110 7.92 20.75 3.33
CA ALA A 110 6.80 20.66 4.26
C ALA A 110 5.71 19.71 3.73
N SER A 111 5.37 19.81 2.45
CA SER A 111 4.35 18.97 1.79
C SER A 111 4.76 17.48 1.81
N LEU A 112 6.00 17.17 1.45
CA LEU A 112 6.53 15.80 1.51
C LEU A 112 6.60 15.25 2.93
N THR A 113 7.01 16.08 3.90
CA THR A 113 7.08 15.69 5.31
C THR A 113 5.70 15.32 5.85
N GLN A 114 4.67 16.13 5.55
CA GLN A 114 3.30 15.83 5.95
C GLN A 114 2.77 14.54 5.31
N ALA A 115 3.03 14.34 4.02
CA ALA A 115 2.64 13.10 3.34
C ALA A 115 3.34 11.86 3.95
N LEU A 116 4.62 11.96 4.29
CA LEU A 116 5.36 10.87 4.97
C LEU A 116 4.81 10.57 6.37
N ILE A 117 4.43 11.59 7.14
CA ILE A 117 3.78 11.41 8.45
C ILE A 117 2.45 10.68 8.29
N ALA A 118 1.64 11.06 7.30
CA ALA A 118 0.38 10.41 6.99
C ALA A 118 0.58 8.93 6.60
N VAL A 119 1.55 8.65 5.71
CA VAL A 119 1.92 7.27 5.33
C VAL A 119 2.37 6.47 6.54
N ARG A 120 3.20 7.04 7.43
CA ARG A 120 3.63 6.35 8.65
C ARG A 120 2.45 5.96 9.54
N ARG A 121 1.50 6.87 9.77
CA ARG A 121 0.31 6.61 10.59
C ARG A 121 -0.57 5.53 9.96
N ALA A 122 -0.88 5.65 8.67
CA ALA A 122 -1.68 4.68 7.94
C ALA A 122 -0.99 3.30 7.88
N ALA A 123 0.34 3.26 7.71
CA ALA A 123 1.11 2.01 7.69
C ALA A 123 1.12 1.32 9.06
N CYS A 124 1.22 2.08 10.17
CA CYS A 124 1.07 1.52 11.52
C CYS A 124 -0.30 0.87 11.70
N ARG A 125 -1.36 1.56 11.29
CA ARG A 125 -2.74 1.06 11.37
C ARG A 125 -2.96 -0.17 10.50
N ALA A 126 -2.52 -0.13 9.24
CA ALA A 126 -2.55 -1.26 8.31
C ALA A 126 -1.81 -2.49 8.88
N ARG A 127 -0.64 -2.28 9.50
CA ARG A 127 0.13 -3.36 10.13
C ARG A 127 -0.65 -3.99 11.28
N ALA A 128 -1.28 -3.18 12.14
CA ALA A 128 -2.09 -3.67 13.26
C ALA A 128 -3.31 -4.48 12.78
N VAL A 129 -4.08 -3.98 11.81
CA VAL A 129 -5.24 -4.73 11.28
C VAL A 129 -4.82 -6.02 10.56
N ASN A 130 -3.70 -6.01 9.84
CA ASN A 130 -3.20 -7.20 9.14
C ASN A 130 -2.75 -8.27 10.13
N TRP A 131 -2.13 -7.86 11.23
CA TRP A 131 -1.76 -8.76 12.31
C TRP A 131 -3.01 -9.37 12.98
N CYS A 132 -4.03 -8.56 13.29
CA CYS A 132 -5.29 -9.08 13.82
C CYS A 132 -5.98 -10.01 12.82
N SER A 133 -5.94 -9.71 11.53
CA SER A 133 -6.49 -10.56 10.46
C SER A 133 -5.84 -11.93 10.43
N LEU A 134 -4.52 -12.00 10.63
CA LEU A 134 -3.81 -13.27 10.77
C LEU A 134 -4.29 -14.05 12.00
N VAL A 135 -4.40 -13.39 13.17
CA VAL A 135 -4.86 -14.04 14.40
C VAL A 135 -6.31 -14.53 14.29
N TRP A 136 -7.21 -13.75 13.67
CA TRP A 136 -8.59 -14.18 13.40
C TRP A 136 -8.68 -15.34 12.41
N THR A 137 -7.72 -15.46 11.50
CA THR A 137 -7.66 -16.54 10.51
C THR A 137 -7.14 -17.84 11.12
N LEU A 138 -6.09 -17.76 11.93
CA LEU A 138 -5.43 -18.94 12.52
C LEU A 138 -5.99 -19.35 13.89
N GLY A 139 -6.76 -18.47 14.53
CA GLY A 139 -7.09 -18.54 15.95
C GLY A 139 -5.94 -18.04 16.85
N PRO A 140 -6.23 -17.52 18.05
CA PRO A 140 -5.19 -17.11 18.99
C PRO A 140 -4.41 -18.34 19.52
N GLU A 141 -3.09 -18.20 19.67
CA GLU A 141 -2.21 -19.21 20.29
C GLU A 141 -2.52 -19.40 21.78
N ASP A 142 -2.73 -18.28 22.47
CA ASP A 142 -2.90 -18.22 23.92
C ASP A 142 -3.81 -17.05 24.30
N VAL A 143 -4.14 -16.97 25.60
CA VAL A 143 -4.98 -15.89 26.15
C VAL A 143 -4.30 -14.52 25.99
N VAL A 144 -2.97 -14.45 25.98
CA VAL A 144 -2.21 -13.21 25.84
C VAL A 144 -2.38 -12.62 24.44
N GLN A 145 -2.30 -13.44 23.40
CA GLN A 145 -2.49 -13.04 22.00
C GLN A 145 -3.94 -12.61 21.77
N LYS A 146 -4.91 -13.27 22.42
CA LYS A 146 -6.31 -12.83 22.41
C LYS A 146 -6.46 -11.43 23.02
N SER A 147 -5.93 -11.19 24.21
CA SER A 147 -5.96 -9.86 24.85
C SER A 147 -5.18 -8.80 24.07
N GLN A 148 -4.13 -9.17 23.32
CA GLN A 148 -3.43 -8.27 22.41
C GLN A 148 -4.34 -7.81 21.26
N VAL A 149 -5.10 -8.72 20.64
CA VAL A 149 -6.09 -8.36 19.61
C VAL A 149 -7.13 -7.41 20.19
N GLU A 150 -7.68 -7.72 21.38
CA GLU A 150 -8.69 -6.88 22.04
C GLU A 150 -8.17 -5.46 22.31
N ARG A 151 -6.91 -5.31 22.75
CA ARG A 151 -6.27 -3.99 22.93
C ARG A 151 -6.08 -3.23 21.62
N LEU A 152 -5.70 -3.93 20.54
CA LEU A 152 -5.56 -3.30 19.23
C LEU A 152 -6.91 -2.83 18.70
N VAL A 153 -7.96 -3.62 18.87
CA VAL A 153 -9.33 -3.23 18.51
C VAL A 153 -9.81 -2.05 19.36
N ALA A 154 -9.60 -2.07 20.67
CA ALA A 154 -9.99 -0.99 21.58
C ALA A 154 -9.26 0.33 21.31
N SER A 155 -8.07 0.29 20.71
CA SER A 155 -7.28 1.47 20.34
C SER A 155 -7.51 1.92 18.89
N ASP A 156 -8.52 1.36 18.19
CA ASP A 156 -8.75 1.56 16.75
C ASP A 156 -7.47 1.37 15.91
N PHE A 157 -6.67 0.37 16.30
CA PHE A 157 -5.44 -0.02 15.62
C PHE A 157 -4.39 1.11 15.53
N SER A 158 -4.50 2.14 16.38
CA SER A 158 -3.55 3.25 16.45
C SER A 158 -2.18 2.84 17.03
N VAL A 159 -2.14 1.71 17.75
CA VAL A 159 -0.93 1.13 18.31
C VAL A 159 -0.41 0.02 17.38
N GLY A 160 0.91 -0.04 17.20
CA GLY A 160 1.53 -1.09 16.40
C GLY A 160 1.36 -2.48 17.02
N PRO A 161 1.19 -3.53 16.21
CA PRO A 161 1.06 -4.89 16.73
C PRO A 161 2.41 -5.40 17.27
N PRO A 162 2.38 -6.42 18.14
CA PRO A 162 3.58 -7.10 18.60
C PRO A 162 4.29 -7.83 17.45
N PRO A 163 5.57 -8.22 17.63
CA PRO A 163 6.27 -9.05 16.66
C PRO A 163 5.53 -10.37 16.40
N ILE A 164 5.54 -10.84 15.15
CA ILE A 164 5.02 -12.16 14.80
C ILE A 164 6.01 -13.20 15.33
N ARG A 165 5.53 -14.11 16.18
CA ARG A 165 6.30 -15.25 16.67
C ARG A 165 6.02 -16.46 15.77
N PRO A 166 7.04 -17.26 15.39
CA PRO A 166 6.81 -18.53 14.70
C PRO A 166 5.96 -19.44 15.58
N ARG A 167 4.92 -20.06 15.00
CA ARG A 167 4.14 -21.08 15.71
C ARG A 167 4.83 -22.43 15.58
N PRO A 168 4.98 -23.19 16.68
CA PRO A 168 5.45 -24.57 16.60
C PRO A 168 4.51 -25.38 15.69
N LEU A 169 5.07 -26.09 14.71
CA LEU A 169 4.31 -27.07 13.94
C LEU A 169 4.06 -28.28 14.86
N LYS A 170 2.80 -28.68 15.00
CA LYS A 170 2.46 -29.94 15.65
C LYS A 170 2.76 -31.04 14.64
N ASN A 171 3.84 -31.78 14.86
CA ASN A 171 4.20 -32.99 14.12
C ASN A 171 3.28 -34.15 14.54
#